data_AF-A0A0F2NC80-F1
#
_entry.id   AF-A0A0F2NC80-F1
#
_cell.length_a   1.000
_cell.length_b   1.000
_cell.length_c   1.000
_cell.angle_alpha   90.00
_cell.angle_beta   90.00
_cell.angle_gamma   90.00
#
_symmetry.space_group_name_H-M   'P 1'
#
loop_
_entity.id
_entity.type
_entity.pdbx_description
1 polymer ?
#
loop_
_entity_poly.entity_id
_entity_poly.type
_entity_poly.pdbx_seq_one_letter_code
_entity_poly.pdbx_strand_id
1 'polypeptide(L)'
;MVSNEISYRLDEFVIIEHSSVVLTWVKHMPFGGQRSGQCHRLDNILVMLPWDHEGPGYLKWEFHEYSMQLPRWTKTHYYCFASSLCQGGIAQGLSTEEIRQIAGGESSHELVKVPESGSFQLGRYKITIHRSNFISWLTIGGLNKTIGGTCFIESDIIFLGPQENESETKQRRLFFAELKLLPLWDKTVAWGHAGSLKICEKFKNQSPSYSAPWNPEPKKISIKDNLIFLQSEGSSEEKFREIKESGIDWLKNIWTRVYRVVW
;
A
#
# COMPACT_ATOMS: atom_id res chain seq x y z
N MET A 1 1.92 -30.56 20.01
CA MET A 1 2.32 -30.67 18.60
C MET A 1 3.17 -29.45 18.29
N VAL A 2 4.41 -29.64 17.87
CA VAL A 2 5.32 -28.53 17.52
C VAL A 2 4.92 -28.06 16.12
N SER A 3 4.25 -26.92 16.03
CA SER A 3 4.00 -26.29 14.74
C SER A 3 5.33 -25.79 14.20
N ASN A 4 5.80 -26.33 13.07
CA ASN A 4 6.97 -25.80 12.39
C ASN A 4 6.58 -24.46 11.77
N GLU A 5 7.15 -23.38 12.30
CA GLU A 5 7.01 -22.03 11.77
C GLU A 5 8.31 -21.63 11.07
N ILE A 6 8.19 -21.15 9.83
CA ILE A 6 9.34 -20.64 9.08
C ILE A 6 9.13 -19.14 8.86
N SER A 7 10.09 -18.34 9.27
CA SER A 7 10.05 -16.89 9.10
C SER A 7 10.95 -16.44 7.95
N TYR A 8 10.47 -15.48 7.18
CA TYR A 8 11.17 -14.89 6.04
C TYR A 8 11.18 -13.37 6.15
N ARG A 9 12.21 -12.73 5.59
CA ARG A 9 12.27 -11.29 5.43
C ARG A 9 11.68 -10.87 4.08
N LEU A 10 10.84 -9.84 4.09
CA LEU A 10 10.30 -9.15 2.92
C LEU A 10 10.29 -7.64 3.17
N ASP A 11 11.27 -6.90 2.61
CA ASP A 11 11.42 -5.45 2.82
C ASP A 11 11.44 -5.08 4.32
N GLU A 12 10.46 -4.30 4.79
CA GLU A 12 10.27 -3.92 6.21
C GLU A 12 9.40 -4.91 7.01
N PHE A 13 8.99 -6.01 6.39
CA PHE A 13 8.08 -7.01 6.96
C PHE A 13 8.80 -8.33 7.24
N VAL A 14 8.30 -9.05 8.23
CA VAL A 14 8.58 -10.47 8.44
C VAL A 14 7.36 -11.26 8.02
N ILE A 15 7.54 -12.23 7.13
CA ILE A 15 6.48 -13.16 6.72
C ILE A 15 6.68 -14.47 7.48
N ILE A 16 5.70 -14.86 8.26
CA ILE A 16 5.68 -16.09 9.04
C ILE A 16 4.77 -17.07 8.32
N GLU A 17 5.35 -18.17 7.87
CA GLU A 17 4.63 -19.30 7.34
C GLU A 17 4.37 -20.27 8.49
N HIS A 18 3.12 -20.31 8.94
CA HIS A 18 2.64 -21.36 9.81
C HIS A 18 2.36 -22.62 8.96
N SER A 19 1.82 -23.68 9.57
CA SER A 19 1.43 -24.92 8.88
C SER A 19 0.82 -24.65 7.49
N SER A 20 1.57 -24.94 6.41
CA SER A 20 1.36 -24.85 4.93
C SER A 20 0.28 -23.96 4.27
N VAL A 21 -0.62 -23.34 5.02
CA VAL A 21 -1.88 -22.74 4.59
C VAL A 21 -2.01 -21.31 5.12
N VAL A 22 -1.44 -21.02 6.30
CA VAL A 22 -1.60 -19.70 6.94
C VAL A 22 -0.29 -18.94 6.88
N LEU A 23 -0.32 -17.78 6.23
CA LEU A 23 0.78 -16.83 6.20
C LEU A 23 0.39 -15.58 7.01
N THR A 24 1.31 -15.11 7.82
CA THR A 24 1.14 -13.89 8.64
C THR A 24 2.26 -12.92 8.31
N TRP A 25 1.95 -11.64 8.14
CA TRP A 25 2.95 -10.59 8.07
C TRP A 25 3.07 -9.89 9.41
N VAL A 26 4.29 -9.47 9.77
CA VAL A 26 4.61 -8.70 10.97
C VAL A 26 5.42 -7.48 10.58
N LYS A 27 5.08 -6.33 11.18
CA LYS A 27 5.81 -5.07 11.01
C LYS A 27 6.04 -4.39 12.35
N HIS A 28 7.25 -3.90 12.56
CA HIS A 28 7.58 -3.03 13.69
C HIS A 28 6.85 -1.68 13.60
N MET A 29 6.36 -1.23 14.76
CA MET A 29 5.78 0.09 14.99
C MET A 29 6.65 0.88 15.99
N PRO A 30 6.65 2.23 15.94
CA PRO A 30 7.37 3.05 16.91
C PRO A 30 7.06 2.67 18.37
N PHE A 31 8.00 2.97 19.28
CA PHE A 31 7.87 2.72 20.73
C PHE A 31 7.79 1.24 21.11
N GLY A 32 8.41 0.36 20.33
CA GLY A 32 8.44 -1.07 20.63
C GLY A 32 7.09 -1.75 20.41
N GLY A 33 6.24 -1.18 19.56
CA GLY A 33 5.00 -1.82 19.12
C GLY A 33 5.25 -2.74 17.93
N GLN A 34 4.33 -3.66 17.69
CA GLN A 34 4.26 -4.42 16.45
C GLN A 34 2.82 -4.56 15.99
N ARG A 35 2.64 -4.67 14.67
CA ARG A 35 1.38 -5.05 14.05
C ARG A 35 1.57 -6.29 13.21
N SER A 36 0.55 -7.14 13.22
CA SER A 36 0.49 -8.30 12.35
C SER A 36 -0.87 -8.43 11.70
N GLY A 37 -0.89 -9.13 10.58
CA GLY A 37 -2.10 -9.48 9.85
C GLY A 37 -1.85 -10.68 8.96
N GLN A 38 -2.93 -11.25 8.46
CA GLN A 38 -2.84 -12.38 7.55
C GLN A 38 -2.34 -11.95 6.16
N CYS A 39 -1.80 -12.88 5.39
CA CYS A 39 -1.53 -12.70 3.98
C CYS A 39 -1.94 -13.95 3.19
N HIS A 40 -2.24 -13.74 1.92
CA HIS A 40 -2.61 -14.79 0.99
C HIS A 40 -1.71 -14.73 -0.23
N ARG A 41 -1.29 -15.89 -0.71
CA ARG A 41 -0.57 -16.00 -1.98
C ARG A 41 -1.59 -16.16 -3.11
N LEU A 42 -1.55 -15.26 -4.07
CA LEU A 42 -2.27 -15.33 -5.32
C LEU A 42 -1.25 -15.47 -6.45
N ASP A 43 -0.98 -16.70 -6.87
CA ASP A 43 0.12 -17.05 -7.79
C ASP A 43 1.44 -16.35 -7.44
N ASN A 44 1.80 -15.31 -8.21
CA ASN A 44 3.04 -14.54 -8.10
C ASN A 44 2.93 -13.30 -7.21
N ILE A 45 1.79 -13.05 -6.58
CA ILE A 45 1.53 -11.90 -5.71
C ILE A 45 1.25 -12.37 -4.28
N LEU A 46 1.98 -11.81 -3.31
CA LEU A 46 1.62 -11.91 -1.90
C LEU A 46 0.70 -10.72 -1.52
N VAL A 47 -0.57 -11.01 -1.22
CA VAL A 47 -1.55 -10.01 -0.82
C VAL A 47 -1.59 -9.92 0.70
N MET A 48 -1.24 -8.75 1.24
CA MET A 48 -1.21 -8.45 2.68
C MET A 48 -2.57 -7.90 3.11
N LEU A 49 -3.27 -8.61 3.99
CA LEU A 49 -4.54 -8.19 4.55
C LEU A 49 -4.35 -7.08 5.60
N PRO A 50 -5.39 -6.33 5.97
CA PRO A 50 -5.34 -5.42 7.11
C PRO A 50 -4.82 -6.13 8.37
N TRP A 51 -4.16 -5.38 9.23
CA TRP A 51 -3.74 -5.91 10.52
C TRP A 51 -4.97 -6.18 11.37
N ASP A 52 -4.93 -7.28 12.11
CA ASP A 52 -5.94 -7.71 13.07
C ASP A 52 -5.37 -7.80 14.49
N HIS A 53 -4.05 -7.63 14.63
CA HIS A 53 -3.36 -7.67 15.89
C HIS A 53 -2.34 -6.54 16.03
N GLU A 54 -2.33 -5.93 17.22
CA GLU A 54 -1.33 -4.97 17.66
C GLU A 54 -0.90 -5.36 19.07
N GLY A 55 0.40 -5.34 19.33
CA GLY A 55 0.96 -5.79 20.60
C GLY A 55 2.36 -5.25 20.86
N PRO A 56 2.91 -5.52 22.06
CA PRO A 56 4.32 -5.26 22.33
C PRO A 56 5.19 -6.09 21.38
N GLY A 57 6.28 -5.49 20.92
CA GLY A 57 7.23 -6.09 20.00
C GLY A 57 8.65 -5.61 20.29
N TYR A 58 9.53 -5.84 19.33
CA TYR A 58 10.93 -5.44 19.39
C TYR A 58 11.10 -3.94 19.26
N LEU A 59 12.20 -3.39 19.77
CA LEU A 59 12.65 -2.06 19.37
C LEU A 59 13.06 -2.09 17.88
N LYS A 60 13.07 -0.92 17.23
CA LYS A 60 13.36 -0.80 15.79
C LYS A 60 14.67 -1.50 15.38
N TRP A 61 15.71 -1.35 16.18
CA TRP A 61 17.02 -1.95 15.92
C TRP A 61 17.00 -3.46 16.11
N GLU A 62 16.40 -3.95 17.19
CA GLU A 62 16.24 -5.39 17.46
C GLU A 62 15.42 -6.08 16.36
N PHE A 63 14.32 -5.45 15.91
CA PHE A 63 13.51 -5.98 14.81
C PHE A 63 14.31 -6.04 13.51
N HIS A 64 15.10 -5.01 13.23
CA HIS A 64 15.94 -4.96 12.05
C HIS A 64 17.02 -6.05 12.08
N GLU A 65 17.75 -6.18 13.20
CA GLU A 65 18.77 -7.21 13.39
C GLU A 65 18.18 -8.62 13.27
N TYR A 66 17.01 -8.86 13.87
CA TYR A 66 16.26 -10.10 13.72
C TYR A 66 15.90 -10.38 12.25
N SER A 67 15.27 -9.41 11.57
CA SER A 67 14.85 -9.54 10.17
C SER A 67 16.04 -9.81 9.23
N MET A 68 17.21 -9.22 9.50
CA MET A 68 18.42 -9.44 8.71
C MET A 68 18.95 -10.88 8.76
N GLN A 69 18.63 -11.64 9.81
CA GLN A 69 19.03 -13.05 9.99
C GLN A 69 18.09 -14.02 9.27
N LEU A 70 16.90 -13.57 8.85
CA LEU A 70 15.91 -14.42 8.21
C LEU A 70 16.22 -14.67 6.72
N PRO A 71 15.87 -15.86 6.19
CA PRO A 71 15.91 -16.11 4.76
C PRO A 71 15.00 -15.12 4.02
N ARG A 72 15.34 -14.81 2.77
CA ARG A 72 14.54 -13.90 1.95
C ARG A 72 13.26 -14.59 1.48
N TRP A 73 12.17 -13.83 1.37
CA TRP A 73 10.95 -14.29 0.71
C TRP A 73 11.18 -14.40 -0.81
N THR A 74 11.03 -15.60 -1.35
CA THR A 74 11.24 -15.90 -2.79
C THR A 74 10.06 -16.64 -3.42
N LYS A 75 8.96 -16.83 -2.67
CA LYS A 75 7.80 -17.63 -3.11
C LYS A 75 6.85 -16.87 -4.03
N THR A 76 6.98 -15.55 -4.10
CA THR A 76 6.21 -14.66 -4.99
C THR A 76 7.15 -13.59 -5.57
N HIS A 77 6.85 -13.10 -6.76
CA HIS A 77 7.63 -12.05 -7.40
C HIS A 77 7.21 -10.66 -6.91
N TYR A 78 5.93 -10.51 -6.59
CA TYR A 78 5.35 -9.26 -6.12
C TYR A 78 4.65 -9.40 -4.75
N TYR A 79 4.39 -8.26 -4.12
CA TYR A 79 3.49 -8.12 -2.99
C TYR A 79 2.72 -6.79 -3.04
N CYS A 80 1.53 -6.76 -2.47
CA CYS A 80 0.72 -5.54 -2.33
C CYS A 80 -0.20 -5.65 -1.11
N PHE A 81 -0.87 -4.55 -0.74
CA PHE A 81 -1.90 -4.57 0.29
C PHE A 81 -3.28 -4.79 -0.33
N ALA A 82 -4.12 -5.55 0.37
CA ALA A 82 -5.53 -5.77 0.03
C ALA A 82 -6.30 -4.45 -0.18
N SER A 83 -6.03 -3.44 0.64
CA SER A 83 -6.64 -2.11 0.54
C SER A 83 -6.30 -1.35 -0.75
N SER A 84 -5.31 -1.83 -1.50
CA SER A 84 -4.91 -1.27 -2.80
C SER A 84 -5.60 -1.93 -3.98
N LEU A 85 -6.39 -2.98 -3.72
CA LEU A 85 -7.09 -3.77 -4.72
C LEU A 85 -8.58 -3.48 -4.62
N CYS A 86 -9.22 -3.34 -5.77
CA CYS A 86 -10.65 -3.10 -5.92
C CYS A 86 -11.30 -4.26 -6.68
N GLN A 87 -12.55 -4.54 -6.35
CA GLN A 87 -13.32 -5.59 -7.01
C GLN A 87 -14.16 -5.02 -8.16
N GLY A 88 -14.02 -5.62 -9.35
CA GLY A 88 -14.86 -5.30 -10.51
C GLY A 88 -14.92 -3.81 -10.87
N GLY A 89 -16.05 -3.34 -11.39
CA GLY A 89 -16.23 -1.94 -11.78
C GLY A 89 -16.43 -0.95 -10.64
N ILE A 90 -16.38 -1.38 -9.37
CA ILE A 90 -16.67 -0.53 -8.21
C ILE A 90 -15.35 -0.18 -7.53
N ALA A 91 -15.22 1.08 -7.09
CA ALA A 91 -14.06 1.53 -6.30
C ALA A 91 -14.14 1.07 -4.83
N GLN A 92 -14.69 -0.11 -4.59
CA GLN A 92 -14.78 -0.74 -3.28
C GLN A 92 -13.60 -1.69 -3.15
N GLY A 93 -12.88 -1.56 -2.03
CA GLY A 93 -11.77 -2.46 -1.73
C GLY A 93 -12.25 -3.90 -1.59
N LEU A 94 -11.41 -4.86 -1.97
CA LEU A 94 -11.69 -6.28 -1.73
C LEU A 94 -11.83 -6.55 -0.22
N SER A 95 -12.87 -7.30 0.15
CA SER A 95 -13.00 -7.84 1.50
C SER A 95 -11.98 -8.96 1.73
N THR A 96 -11.71 -9.23 3.01
CA THR A 96 -10.84 -10.32 3.44
C THR A 96 -11.35 -11.68 2.96
N GLU A 97 -12.67 -11.87 2.99
CA GLU A 97 -13.35 -13.08 2.55
C GLU A 97 -13.21 -13.31 1.05
N GLU A 98 -13.31 -12.25 0.24
CA GLU A 98 -13.10 -12.35 -1.21
C GLU A 98 -11.67 -12.71 -1.55
N ILE A 99 -10.68 -12.11 -0.88
CA ILE A 99 -9.27 -12.48 -1.07
C ILE A 99 -9.04 -13.95 -0.69
N ARG A 100 -9.65 -14.42 0.41
CA ARG A 100 -9.60 -15.82 0.81
C ARG A 100 -10.25 -16.74 -0.22
N GLN A 101 -11.37 -16.34 -0.81
CA GLN A 101 -12.04 -17.11 -1.86
C GLN A 101 -11.20 -17.16 -3.13
N ILE A 102 -10.58 -16.04 -3.53
CA ILE A 102 -9.70 -15.99 -4.70
C ILE A 102 -8.44 -16.84 -4.46
N ALA A 103 -7.85 -16.79 -3.28
CA ALA A 103 -6.63 -17.54 -2.95
C ALA A 103 -6.88 -19.03 -2.65
N GLY A 104 -8.06 -19.37 -2.14
CA GLY A 104 -8.46 -20.74 -1.79
C GLY A 104 -9.22 -21.46 -2.90
N GLY A 105 -9.72 -20.72 -3.90
CA GLY A 105 -10.21 -21.32 -5.13
C GLY A 105 -9.06 -22.04 -5.80
N GLU A 106 -9.18 -23.35 -5.97
CA GLU A 106 -8.47 -24.03 -7.05
C GLU A 106 -8.96 -23.34 -8.31
N SER A 107 -8.21 -22.32 -8.75
CA SER A 107 -8.31 -21.83 -10.11
C SER A 107 -8.00 -23.05 -10.94
N SER A 108 -9.04 -23.76 -11.36
CA SER A 108 -8.98 -24.59 -12.54
C SER A 108 -8.39 -23.64 -13.57
N HIS A 109 -7.09 -23.78 -13.84
CA HIS A 109 -6.32 -23.00 -14.79
C HIS A 109 -6.88 -23.30 -16.19
N GLU A 110 -8.14 -22.95 -16.40
CA GLU A 110 -8.76 -22.83 -17.69
C GLU A 110 -8.02 -21.65 -18.29
N LEU A 111 -6.96 -21.99 -19.04
CA LEU A 111 -6.09 -21.11 -19.82
C LEU A 111 -6.75 -19.77 -20.03
N VAL A 112 -6.20 -18.72 -19.39
CA VAL A 112 -6.62 -17.33 -19.51
C VAL A 112 -6.96 -17.10 -20.98
N LYS A 113 -8.26 -17.09 -21.30
CA LYS A 113 -8.70 -16.93 -22.68
C LYS A 113 -8.21 -15.56 -23.09
N VAL A 114 -7.34 -15.53 -24.10
CA VAL A 114 -6.76 -14.28 -24.60
C VAL A 114 -7.92 -13.32 -24.82
N PRO A 115 -7.96 -12.20 -24.08
CA PRO A 115 -9.16 -11.38 -24.07
C PRO A 115 -9.33 -10.75 -25.46
N GLU A 116 -10.56 -10.86 -25.98
CA GLU A 116 -10.88 -10.32 -27.30
C GLU A 116 -10.59 -8.82 -27.36
N SER A 117 -10.04 -8.37 -28.49
CA SER A 117 -9.78 -6.94 -28.69
C SER A 117 -11.09 -6.15 -28.58
N GLY A 118 -11.07 -5.06 -27.81
CA GLY A 118 -12.30 -4.35 -27.49
C GLY A 118 -12.09 -3.19 -26.53
N SER A 119 -13.17 -2.48 -26.26
CA SER A 119 -13.25 -1.42 -25.25
C SER A 119 -14.22 -1.82 -24.16
N PHE A 120 -13.79 -1.67 -22.92
CA PHE A 120 -14.52 -2.12 -21.74
C PHE A 120 -14.57 -1.01 -20.69
N GLN A 121 -15.56 -1.09 -19.81
CA GLN A 121 -15.71 -0.23 -18.65
C GLN A 121 -15.15 -0.90 -17.40
N LEU A 122 -14.18 -0.25 -16.74
CA LEU A 122 -13.70 -0.59 -15.41
C LEU A 122 -13.92 0.61 -14.48
N GLY A 123 -15.11 0.68 -13.88
CA GLY A 123 -15.53 1.83 -13.07
C GLY A 123 -15.52 3.14 -13.85
N ARG A 124 -14.57 4.03 -13.53
CA ARG A 124 -14.37 5.31 -14.23
C ARG A 124 -13.36 5.25 -15.38
N TYR A 125 -12.77 4.08 -15.62
CA TYR A 125 -11.74 3.88 -16.61
C TYR A 125 -12.33 3.18 -17.84
N LYS A 126 -11.96 3.66 -19.03
CA LYS A 126 -12.13 2.93 -20.28
C LYS A 126 -10.88 2.08 -20.48
N ILE A 127 -11.03 0.77 -20.52
CA ILE A 127 -9.95 -0.18 -20.79
C ILE A 127 -10.04 -0.58 -22.26
N THR A 128 -8.95 -0.44 -23.00
CA THR A 128 -8.88 -0.84 -24.41
C THR A 128 -7.83 -1.93 -24.59
N ILE A 129 -8.27 -3.07 -25.12
CA ILE A 129 -7.41 -4.18 -25.53
C ILE A 129 -7.19 -4.06 -27.03
N HIS A 130 -5.95 -3.81 -27.42
CA HIS A 130 -5.55 -3.68 -28.81
C HIS A 130 -5.25 -5.06 -29.42
N ARG A 131 -5.22 -5.14 -30.76
CA ARG A 131 -4.88 -6.38 -31.48
C ARG A 131 -3.48 -6.91 -31.18
N SER A 132 -2.60 -6.05 -30.68
CA SER A 132 -1.25 -6.40 -30.23
C SER A 132 -1.20 -6.99 -28.81
N ASN A 133 -2.36 -7.27 -28.18
CA ASN A 133 -2.50 -7.63 -26.77
C ASN A 133 -2.00 -6.56 -25.79
N PHE A 134 -1.74 -5.34 -26.29
CA PHE A 134 -1.46 -4.21 -25.43
C PHE A 134 -2.76 -3.74 -24.77
N ILE A 135 -2.71 -3.53 -23.45
CA ILE A 135 -3.83 -3.04 -22.67
C ILE A 135 -3.54 -1.60 -22.27
N SER A 136 -4.52 -0.73 -22.48
CA SER A 136 -4.42 0.69 -22.14
C SER A 136 -5.64 1.13 -21.37
N TRP A 137 -5.47 2.12 -20.50
CA TRP A 137 -6.56 2.74 -19.76
C TRP A 137 -6.68 4.22 -20.12
N LEU A 138 -7.90 4.73 -20.00
CA LEU A 138 -8.23 6.13 -20.24
C LEU A 138 -9.27 6.60 -19.22
N THR A 139 -9.13 7.81 -18.68
CA THR A 139 -10.14 8.45 -17.82
C THR A 139 -10.10 9.98 -17.94
N ILE A 140 -11.02 10.67 -17.26
CA ILE A 140 -10.98 12.13 -17.15
C ILE A 140 -10.19 12.51 -15.90
N GLY A 141 -9.07 13.19 -16.11
CA GLY A 141 -8.21 13.78 -15.09
C GLY A 141 -8.70 15.15 -14.61
N GLY A 142 -7.77 15.92 -14.03
CA GLY A 142 -8.01 17.32 -13.69
C GLY A 142 -8.29 18.19 -14.93
N LEU A 143 -8.95 19.32 -14.73
CA LEU A 143 -9.21 20.32 -15.79
C LEU A 143 -9.99 19.77 -17.01
N ASN A 144 -10.78 18.70 -16.83
CA ASN A 144 -11.51 18.00 -17.90
C ASN A 144 -10.62 17.44 -19.02
N LYS A 145 -9.33 17.24 -18.75
CA LYS A 145 -8.43 16.61 -19.71
C LYS A 145 -8.56 15.11 -19.64
N THR A 146 -8.39 14.46 -20.79
CA THR A 146 -8.38 13.00 -20.83
C THR A 146 -6.95 12.52 -20.58
N ILE A 147 -6.78 11.64 -19.61
CA ILE A 147 -5.49 11.07 -19.24
C ILE A 147 -5.54 9.56 -19.45
N GLY A 148 -4.40 8.96 -19.80
CA GLY A 148 -4.31 7.53 -20.01
C GLY A 148 -2.90 6.98 -19.82
N GLY A 149 -2.81 5.66 -19.86
CA GLY A 149 -1.56 4.93 -19.68
C GLY A 149 -1.72 3.47 -20.03
N THR A 150 -0.70 2.68 -19.71
CA THR A 150 -0.67 1.24 -19.94
C THR A 150 -1.30 0.45 -18.80
N CYS A 151 -1.78 -0.75 -19.11
CA CYS A 151 -2.13 -1.74 -18.10
C CYS A 151 -1.35 -3.04 -18.33
N PHE A 152 -1.21 -3.83 -17.27
CA PHE A 152 -0.76 -5.22 -17.36
C PHE A 152 -1.63 -6.09 -16.44
N ILE A 153 -1.67 -7.39 -16.70
CA ILE A 153 -2.38 -8.37 -15.88
C ILE A 153 -1.34 -9.27 -15.21
N GLU A 154 -1.45 -9.45 -13.90
CA GLU A 154 -0.61 -10.36 -13.12
C GLU A 154 -1.49 -11.11 -12.13
N SER A 155 -1.40 -12.46 -12.11
CA SER A 155 -2.17 -13.32 -11.19
C SER A 155 -3.67 -12.99 -11.18
N ASP A 156 -4.28 -12.90 -12.37
CA ASP A 156 -5.68 -12.52 -12.61
C ASP A 156 -6.11 -11.14 -12.04
N ILE A 157 -5.17 -10.23 -11.81
CA ILE A 157 -5.43 -8.84 -11.40
C ILE A 157 -4.92 -7.88 -12.49
N ILE A 158 -5.77 -6.94 -12.94
CA ILE A 158 -5.33 -5.87 -13.83
C ILE A 158 -4.75 -4.69 -13.04
N PHE A 159 -3.53 -4.28 -13.39
CA PHE A 159 -2.87 -3.13 -12.81
C PHE A 159 -2.85 -1.95 -13.78
N LEU A 160 -3.37 -0.81 -13.34
CA LEU A 160 -3.34 0.46 -14.06
C LEU A 160 -1.95 1.10 -13.88
N GLY A 161 -1.18 1.16 -14.95
CA GLY A 161 0.13 1.79 -15.03
C GLY A 161 0.11 3.30 -14.79
N PRO A 162 1.28 3.95 -14.77
CA PRO A 162 1.37 5.39 -14.62
C PRO A 162 0.68 6.13 -15.78
N GLN A 163 0.37 7.40 -15.56
CA GLN A 163 -0.09 8.28 -16.63
C GLN A 163 1.05 8.52 -17.61
N GLU A 164 0.81 8.23 -18.89
CA GLU A 164 1.78 8.41 -19.98
C GLU A 164 1.29 9.41 -21.02
N ASN A 165 -0.03 9.46 -21.23
CA ASN A 165 -0.64 10.24 -22.29
C ASN A 165 -1.64 11.25 -21.71
N GLU A 166 -1.62 12.45 -22.28
CA GLU A 166 -2.60 13.50 -22.05
C GLU A 166 -3.13 13.93 -23.42
N SER A 167 -4.45 13.83 -23.62
CA SER A 167 -5.09 14.19 -24.89
C SER A 167 -6.05 15.36 -24.71
N GLU A 168 -6.59 15.83 -25.83
CA GLU A 168 -7.52 16.96 -25.86
C GLU A 168 -8.70 16.82 -24.88
N THR A 169 -9.17 17.99 -24.44
CA THR A 169 -10.28 18.17 -23.51
C THR A 169 -11.56 17.61 -24.13
N LYS A 170 -12.00 16.44 -23.67
CA LYS A 170 -13.37 15.97 -23.90
C LYS A 170 -14.29 16.54 -22.84
N GLN A 171 -15.52 16.87 -23.21
CA GLN A 171 -16.53 17.21 -22.20
C GLN A 171 -16.73 16.02 -21.27
N ARG A 172 -16.49 16.22 -19.98
CA ARG A 172 -16.61 15.20 -18.92
C ARG A 172 -17.92 14.41 -19.01
N ARG A 173 -19.04 15.11 -19.30
CA ARG A 173 -20.37 14.50 -19.45
C ARG A 173 -20.43 13.51 -20.61
N LEU A 174 -19.88 13.87 -21.77
CA LEU A 174 -19.84 13.01 -22.95
C LEU A 174 -18.98 11.76 -22.69
N PHE A 175 -17.81 11.92 -22.06
CA PHE A 175 -16.95 10.78 -21.73
C PHE A 175 -17.68 9.75 -20.86
N PHE A 176 -18.34 10.19 -19.78
CA PHE A 176 -19.06 9.24 -18.92
C PHE A 176 -20.34 8.69 -19.55
N ALA A 177 -20.96 9.41 -20.50
CA ALA A 177 -22.05 8.87 -21.29
C ALA A 177 -21.57 7.74 -22.21
N GLU A 178 -20.45 7.95 -22.93
CA GLU A 178 -19.80 6.92 -23.75
C GLU A 178 -19.35 5.73 -22.90
N LEU A 179 -18.77 5.99 -21.72
CA LEU A 179 -18.24 4.95 -20.84
C LEU A 179 -19.34 3.97 -20.37
N LYS A 180 -20.55 4.49 -20.09
CA LYS A 180 -21.71 3.68 -19.68
C LYS A 180 -22.25 2.76 -20.77
N LEU A 181 -21.89 2.99 -22.04
CA LEU A 181 -22.32 2.17 -23.17
C LEU A 181 -21.35 0.99 -23.42
N LEU A 182 -20.18 0.97 -22.77
CA LEU A 182 -19.20 -0.09 -22.95
C LEU A 182 -19.57 -1.32 -22.10
N PRO A 183 -19.24 -2.54 -22.55
CA PRO A 183 -19.36 -3.74 -21.74
C PRO A 183 -18.50 -3.62 -20.47
N LEU A 184 -19.00 -4.15 -19.35
CA LEU A 184 -18.25 -4.19 -18.09
C LEU A 184 -17.02 -5.09 -18.23
N TRP A 185 -15.93 -4.71 -17.57
CA TRP A 185 -14.73 -5.52 -17.47
C TRP A 185 -14.97 -6.74 -16.57
N ASP A 186 -14.83 -7.93 -17.15
CA ASP A 186 -15.05 -9.23 -16.51
C ASP A 186 -13.85 -10.18 -16.69
N LYS A 187 -12.71 -9.67 -17.17
CA LYS A 187 -11.54 -10.49 -17.55
C LYS A 187 -10.57 -10.77 -16.40
N THR A 188 -10.70 -10.06 -15.28
CA THR A 188 -9.84 -10.22 -14.09
C THR A 188 -10.70 -10.20 -12.83
N VAL A 189 -10.23 -10.87 -11.77
CA VAL A 189 -10.97 -10.95 -10.50
C VAL A 189 -10.95 -9.63 -9.74
N ALA A 190 -9.88 -8.85 -9.92
CA ALA A 190 -9.69 -7.56 -9.26
C ALA A 190 -8.90 -6.61 -10.16
N TRP A 191 -8.77 -5.36 -9.69
CA TRP A 191 -7.89 -4.37 -10.28
C TRP A 191 -7.19 -3.53 -9.23
N GLY A 192 -6.06 -2.94 -9.58
CA GLY A 192 -5.31 -2.03 -8.72
C GLY A 192 -4.48 -1.04 -9.52
N HIS A 193 -3.74 -0.17 -8.83
CA HIS A 193 -2.74 0.68 -9.45
C HIS A 193 -1.37 0.02 -9.42
N ALA A 194 -0.60 0.14 -10.51
CA ALA A 194 0.74 -0.43 -10.60
C ALA A 194 1.69 0.09 -9.51
N GLY A 195 1.49 1.33 -9.04
CA GLY A 195 2.27 1.91 -7.94
C GLY A 195 2.07 1.20 -6.59
N SER A 196 0.99 0.44 -6.42
CA SER A 196 0.71 -0.33 -5.22
C SER A 196 1.38 -1.71 -5.23
N LEU A 197 1.86 -2.17 -6.40
CA LEU A 197 2.53 -3.45 -6.56
C LEU A 197 4.03 -3.28 -6.34
N LYS A 198 4.56 -3.97 -5.33
CA LYS A 198 5.98 -3.93 -4.99
C LYS A 198 6.65 -5.24 -5.38
N ILE A 199 7.88 -5.18 -5.86
CA ILE A 199 8.68 -6.37 -6.22
C ILE A 199 9.37 -6.88 -4.96
N CYS A 200 9.26 -8.19 -4.68
CA CYS A 200 9.89 -8.83 -3.52
C CYS A 200 11.43 -8.81 -3.60
N GLU A 201 11.99 -8.90 -4.81
CA GLU A 201 13.43 -9.04 -5.06
C GLU A 201 14.20 -7.71 -5.16
N LYS A 202 13.61 -6.56 -4.82
CA LYS A 202 14.30 -5.26 -4.89
C LYS A 202 15.33 -5.10 -3.76
N PHE A 203 16.43 -5.83 -3.81
CA PHE A 203 17.68 -5.37 -3.25
C PHE A 203 18.70 -5.21 -4.37
N LYS A 204 18.88 -3.95 -4.78
CA LYS A 204 20.17 -3.53 -5.31
C LYS A 204 21.21 -3.91 -4.25
N ASN A 205 22.37 -4.42 -4.66
CA ASN A 205 23.54 -4.63 -3.80
C ASN A 205 24.12 -3.30 -3.26
N GLN A 206 23.27 -2.33 -2.92
CA GLN A 206 23.68 -1.17 -2.14
C GLN A 206 24.00 -1.70 -0.76
N SER A 207 25.29 -1.99 -0.57
CA SER A 207 25.92 -2.04 0.74
C SER A 207 25.27 -0.96 1.60
N PRO A 208 24.64 -1.33 2.74
CA PRO A 208 24.03 -0.34 3.61
C PRO A 208 25.11 0.67 3.98
N SER A 209 25.04 1.86 3.41
CA SER A 209 25.83 3.00 3.87
C SER A 209 25.19 3.51 5.15
N TYR A 210 25.11 2.65 6.17
CA TYR A 210 24.95 3.09 7.54
C TYR A 210 26.33 3.58 7.98
N SER A 211 26.69 4.79 7.54
CA SER A 211 27.54 5.62 8.38
C SER A 211 26.68 5.89 9.62
N ALA A 212 26.88 5.12 10.69
CA ALA A 212 26.27 5.42 11.97
C ALA A 212 26.54 6.90 12.27
N PRO A 213 25.51 7.75 12.45
CA PRO A 213 25.71 9.16 12.84
C PRO A 213 26.39 9.28 14.20
N TRP A 214 26.46 8.17 14.93
CA TRP A 214 27.08 8.02 16.23
C TRP A 214 28.41 7.31 16.09
N ASN A 215 29.36 7.98 15.43
CA ASN A 215 30.73 7.86 15.90
C ASN A 215 30.91 9.03 16.88
N PRO A 216 30.63 8.87 18.19
CA PRO A 216 31.08 9.85 19.14
C PRO A 216 32.61 9.76 19.10
N GLU A 217 33.24 10.57 18.23
CA GLU A 217 34.62 10.93 18.48
C GLU A 217 34.66 11.38 19.95
N PRO A 218 35.51 10.77 20.79
CA PRO A 218 35.64 11.20 22.17
C PRO A 218 36.19 12.62 22.13
N LYS A 219 35.28 13.61 22.14
CA LYS A 219 35.63 14.99 22.45
C LYS A 219 36.23 14.91 23.84
N LYS A 220 37.55 15.09 23.93
CA LYS A 220 38.24 15.40 25.18
C LYS A 220 37.62 16.70 25.71
N ILE A 221 36.54 16.57 26.47
CA ILE A 221 36.02 17.66 27.27
C ILE A 221 37.05 17.82 28.39
N SER A 222 37.95 18.78 28.21
CA SER A 222 38.74 19.34 29.30
C SER A 222 37.74 19.95 30.28
N ILE A 223 37.38 19.19 31.30
CA ILE A 223 36.65 19.69 32.47
C ILE A 223 37.59 20.69 33.15
N LYS A 224 37.39 21.98 32.86
CA LYS A 224 37.82 23.03 33.78
C LYS A 224 36.65 23.25 34.71
N ASP A 225 36.88 22.91 35.97
CA ASP A 225 35.99 23.16 37.07
C ASP A 225 35.54 24.62 37.07
N ASN A 226 34.22 24.80 37.04
CA ASN A 226 33.53 25.87 37.75
C ASN A 226 32.07 25.43 37.90
N LEU A 227 31.80 24.76 39.02
CA LEU A 227 30.46 24.63 39.59
C LEU A 227 29.89 26.03 39.80
N ILE A 228 28.81 26.37 39.10
CA ILE A 228 27.80 27.29 39.62
C ILE A 228 26.45 26.59 39.47
N PHE A 229 25.94 26.19 40.62
CA PHE A 229 24.64 25.59 40.84
C PHE A 229 23.59 26.70 40.71
N LEU A 230 22.66 26.57 39.77
CA LEU A 230 21.40 27.31 39.79
C LEU A 230 20.25 26.34 39.59
N GLN A 231 19.46 26.22 40.65
CA GLN A 231 18.12 25.66 40.65
C GLN A 231 17.23 26.45 39.69
N SER A 232 16.46 25.73 38.88
CA SER A 232 15.27 26.25 38.23
C SER A 232 14.22 25.15 38.30
N GLU A 233 13.40 25.23 39.34
CA GLU A 233 12.03 24.73 39.31
C GLU A 233 11.22 25.63 38.35
N GLY A 234 10.21 25.07 37.69
CA GLY A 234 9.09 25.86 37.17
C GLY A 234 8.61 25.52 35.76
N SER A 235 7.48 24.81 35.71
CA SER A 235 6.35 25.00 34.78
C SER A 235 6.57 24.74 33.28
N SER A 236 6.18 23.53 32.84
CA SER A 236 6.00 23.16 31.43
C SER A 236 4.59 22.62 31.11
N GLU A 237 3.62 22.73 32.02
CA GLU A 237 2.26 22.19 31.80
C GLU A 237 1.24 23.18 31.20
N GLU A 238 1.58 24.46 31.06
CA GLU A 238 0.60 25.47 30.67
C GLU A 238 0.54 25.78 29.15
N LYS A 239 1.57 25.41 28.37
CA LYS A 239 1.61 25.67 26.92
C LYS A 239 0.85 24.66 26.04
N PHE A 240 0.40 23.53 26.59
CA PHE A 240 -0.34 22.51 25.83
C PHE A 240 -1.87 22.69 25.82
N ARG A 241 -2.42 23.60 26.62
CA ARG A 241 -3.88 23.89 26.61
C ARG A 241 -4.29 24.98 25.61
N GLU A 242 -3.46 26.00 25.36
CA GLU A 242 -3.80 27.07 24.39
C GLU A 242 -3.83 26.61 22.92
N ILE A 243 -3.05 25.59 22.54
CA ILE A 243 -3.04 25.09 21.16
C ILE A 243 -4.29 24.25 20.85
N LYS A 244 -4.96 23.70 21.88
CA LYS A 244 -6.13 22.82 21.69
C LYS A 244 -7.43 23.60 21.47
N GLU A 245 -7.51 24.85 21.91
CA GLU A 245 -8.73 25.66 21.77
C GLU A 245 -8.77 26.44 20.44
N SER A 246 -7.63 26.85 19.88
CA SER A 246 -7.59 27.58 18.60
C SER A 246 -7.88 26.70 17.36
N GLY A 247 -7.52 25.41 17.41
CA GLY A 247 -7.72 24.49 16.26
C GLY A 247 -9.16 24.01 16.07
N ILE A 248 -9.97 23.98 17.13
CA ILE A 248 -11.34 23.43 17.09
C ILE A 248 -12.34 24.46 16.51
N ASP A 249 -12.13 25.75 16.75
CA ASP A 249 -13.01 26.80 16.22
C ASP A 249 -12.79 27.05 14.72
N TRP A 250 -11.59 26.77 14.20
CA TRP A 250 -11.33 26.80 12.75
C TRP A 250 -12.11 25.71 11.99
N LEU A 251 -12.23 24.50 12.56
CA LEU A 251 -12.98 23.41 11.94
C LEU A 251 -14.50 23.62 11.97
N LYS A 252 -15.04 24.27 13.02
CA LYS A 252 -16.48 24.60 13.10
C LYS A 252 -16.89 25.64 12.05
N ASN A 253 -16.03 26.59 11.71
CA ASN A 253 -16.31 27.61 10.69
C ASN A 253 -16.25 27.09 9.24
N ILE A 254 -15.57 25.97 8.98
CA ILE A 254 -15.58 25.33 7.66
C ILE A 254 -16.88 24.55 7.44
N TRP A 255 -17.40 23.91 8.49
CA TRP A 255 -18.63 23.12 8.41
C TRP A 255 -19.89 23.96 8.16
N THR A 256 -19.97 25.17 8.70
CA THR A 256 -21.11 26.08 8.47
C THR A 256 -21.13 26.72 7.07
N ARG A 257 -19.99 26.75 6.36
CA ARG A 257 -19.94 27.24 4.97
C ARG A 257 -20.43 26.22 3.94
N VAL A 258 -20.37 24.92 4.23
CA VAL A 258 -20.81 23.87 3.29
C VAL A 258 -22.34 23.75 3.26
N TYR A 259 -23.03 24.02 4.37
CA TYR A 259 -24.49 23.90 4.44
C TYR A 259 -25.29 25.06 3.85
N ARG A 260 -24.64 26.13 3.35
CA ARG A 260 -25.33 27.30 2.77
C ARG A 260 -25.39 27.33 1.24
N VAL A 261 -24.88 26.31 0.56
CA VAL A 261 -24.85 26.24 -0.92
C VAL A 261 -25.81 25.18 -1.47
N VAL A 262 -26.55 24.49 -0.60
CA VAL A 262 -27.59 23.55 -1.00
C VAL A 262 -28.87 23.91 -0.27
N TRP A 263 -29.47 25.05 -0.65
CA TRP A 263 -30.91 25.37 -0.65
C TRP A 263 -31.08 26.70 -1.40
#